data_AF-A0A6B3I6P9-F1
#
_entry.id   AF-A0A6B3I6P9-F1
#
_cell.length_a   1.000
_cell.length_b   1.000
_cell.length_c   1.000
_cell.angle_alpha   90.00
_cell.angle_beta   90.00
_cell.angle_gamma   90.00
#
_symmetry.space_group_name_H-M   'P 1'
#
loop_
_entity.id
_entity.type
_entity.pdbx_description
1 polymer ?
#
loop_
_entity_poly.entity_id
_entity_poly.type
_entity_poly.pdbx_seq_one_letter_code
_entity_poly.pdbx_strand_id
1 'polypeptide(L)' 'THFGCDGERPPAATDSEAVRRLRAAGAVIVGKTNSCELGQWPFTEGPAFGATRNPWSTAHTPGGSSGGSAAAVA' A
#
# COMPACT_ATOMS: atom_id res chain seq x y z
N THR A 1 -3.35 -6.63 8.55
CA THR A 1 -3.13 -5.56 7.53
C THR A 1 -3.03 -4.23 8.22
N HIS A 2 -2.02 -3.41 7.93
CA HIS A 2 -1.74 -2.18 8.71
C HIS A 2 -2.50 -0.93 8.23
N PHE A 3 -3.00 -0.88 6.99
CA PHE A 3 -3.74 0.28 6.46
C PHE A 3 -3.00 1.62 6.64
N GLY A 4 -1.67 1.63 6.48
CA GLY A 4 -0.85 2.83 6.68
C GLY A 4 -0.65 3.26 8.13
N CYS A 5 -1.20 2.53 9.11
CA CYS A 5 -1.03 2.80 10.54
C CYS A 5 0.15 2.01 11.13
N ASP A 6 0.68 2.52 12.24
CA ASP A 6 1.64 1.81 13.08
C ASP A 6 0.92 0.81 14.03
N GLY A 7 1.71 0.02 14.77
CA GLY A 7 1.24 -0.88 15.81
C GLY A 7 1.07 -2.34 15.36
N GLU A 8 1.04 -3.23 16.34
CA GLU A 8 0.89 -4.67 16.09
C GLU A 8 -0.54 -5.03 15.67
N ARG A 9 -0.63 -5.91 14.67
CA ARG A 9 -1.90 -6.51 14.25
C ARG A 9 -1.69 -7.98 13.94
N PRO A 10 -2.64 -8.86 14.30
CA PRO A 10 -2.56 -10.24 13.87
C PRO A 10 -2.55 -10.32 12.34
N PRO A 11 -1.80 -11.28 11.76
CA PRO A 11 -1.92 -11.62 10.35
C PRO A 11 -3.39 -11.91 9.99
N ALA A 12 -3.82 -11.49 8.80
CA ALA A 12 -5.13 -11.88 8.31
C ALA A 12 -5.12 -13.38 7.99
N ALA A 13 -6.12 -14.11 8.46
CA ALA A 13 -6.23 -15.55 8.24
C ALA A 13 -6.66 -15.92 6.81
N THR A 14 -7.27 -14.98 6.09
CA THR A 14 -7.81 -15.19 4.75
C THR A 14 -7.51 -14.01 3.83
N ASP A 15 -7.41 -14.29 2.53
CA ASP A 15 -7.34 -13.27 1.50
C ASP A 15 -8.66 -12.50 1.39
N SER A 16 -8.59 -11.23 0.96
CA SER A 16 -9.78 -10.52 0.51
C SER A 16 -10.29 -11.15 -0.79
N GLU A 17 -11.58 -10.97 -1.10
CA GLU A 17 -12.18 -11.55 -2.30
C GLU A 17 -11.45 -11.16 -3.59
N ALA A 18 -10.98 -9.91 -3.69
CA ALA A 18 -10.19 -9.44 -4.83
C ALA A 18 -8.85 -10.20 -4.95
N VAL A 19 -8.11 -10.34 -3.84
CA VAL A 19 -6.83 -11.07 -3.82
C VAL A 19 -7.04 -12.54 -4.14
N ARG A 20 -8.08 -13.17 -3.56
CA ARG A 20 -8.45 -14.56 -3.82
C ARG A 20 -8.70 -14.83 -5.30
N ARG A 21 -9.46 -13.94 -5.97
CA ARG A 21 -9.72 -14.05 -7.43
C ARG A 21 -8.47 -13.86 -8.26
N LEU A 22 -7.61 -12.89 -7.93
CA LEU A 22 -6.34 -12.68 -8.64
C LEU A 22 -5.43 -13.91 -8.54
N ARG A 23 -5.29 -14.49 -7.35
CA ARG A 23 -4.51 -15.72 -7.16
C ARG A 23 -5.12 -16.90 -7.94
N ALA A 24 -6.44 -17.06 -7.92
CA ALA A 24 -7.13 -18.10 -8.69
C ALA A 24 -6.91 -17.96 -10.21
N ALA A 25 -6.70 -16.73 -10.69
CA ALA A 25 -6.36 -16.45 -12.08
C ALA A 25 -4.84 -16.59 -12.40
N GLY A 26 -4.01 -16.99 -11.43
CA GLY A 26 -2.57 -17.22 -11.63
C GLY A 26 -1.67 -16.03 -11.27
N ALA A 27 -2.20 -14.96 -10.65
CA ALA A 27 -1.38 -13.84 -10.22
C ALA A 27 -0.50 -14.20 -9.00
N VAL A 28 0.75 -13.73 -9.00
CA VAL A 28 1.67 -13.84 -7.87
C VAL A 28 1.62 -12.58 -7.03
N ILE A 29 1.18 -12.69 -5.78
CA ILE A 29 1.13 -11.56 -4.83
C ILE A 29 2.47 -11.45 -4.11
N VAL A 30 3.27 -10.45 -4.49
CA VAL A 30 4.65 -10.26 -3.99
C VAL A 30 4.73 -9.54 -2.64
N GLY A 31 3.68 -8.81 -2.25
CA GLY A 31 3.70 -8.04 -1.01
C GLY A 31 2.51 -7.09 -0.85
N LYS A 32 2.62 -6.20 0.15
CA LYS A 32 1.69 -5.10 0.39
C LYS A 32 2.44 -3.79 0.22
N THR A 33 1.86 -2.87 -0.53
CA THR A 33 2.39 -1.52 -0.74
C THR A 33 2.02 -0.61 0.43
N ASN A 34 2.79 0.47 0.60
CA ASN A 34 2.44 1.52 1.55
C ASN A 34 1.20 2.30 1.03
N SER A 35 0.35 2.75 1.95
CA SER A 35 -0.87 3.51 1.69
C SER A 35 -0.96 4.62 2.73
N CYS A 36 -1.67 5.70 2.42
CA CYS A 36 -1.97 6.69 3.44
C CYS A 36 -2.76 6.07 4.59
N GLU A 37 -2.60 6.65 5.78
CA GLU A 37 -3.25 6.14 6.98
C GLU A 37 -4.77 6.06 6.79
N LEU A 38 -5.30 4.85 6.94
CA LEU A 38 -6.72 4.49 6.82
C LEU A 38 -7.35 4.87 5.47
N GLY A 39 -6.55 5.17 4.44
CA GLY A 39 -7.07 5.62 3.14
C GLY A 39 -7.59 7.06 3.12
N GLN A 40 -7.32 7.86 4.15
CA GLN A 40 -7.98 9.15 4.38
C GLN A 40 -7.33 10.33 3.64
N TRP A 41 -6.04 10.25 3.31
CA TRP A 41 -5.27 11.39 2.81
C TRP A 41 -4.88 11.28 1.32
N PRO A 42 -4.74 12.42 0.62
CA PRO A 42 -4.31 12.44 -0.79
C PRO A 42 -2.78 12.33 -0.96
N PHE A 43 -2.05 11.91 0.06
CA PHE A 43 -0.59 11.68 0.06
C PHE A 43 -0.26 10.41 0.84
N THR A 44 0.83 9.72 0.50
CA THR A 44 1.23 8.46 1.15
C THR A 44 2.47 8.66 2.01
N GLU A 45 2.26 9.32 3.15
CA GLU A 45 3.31 9.66 4.13
C GLU A 45 2.75 9.46 5.53
N GLY A 46 3.54 8.91 6.46
CA GLY A 46 3.10 8.66 7.82
C GLY A 46 4.16 8.00 8.71
N PRO A 47 3.94 7.96 10.03
CA PRO A 47 4.92 7.46 11.00
C PRO A 47 5.19 5.95 10.89
N ALA A 48 4.23 5.17 10.36
CA ALA A 48 4.32 3.72 10.31
C ALA A 48 5.40 3.18 9.35
N PHE A 49 5.48 3.77 8.15
CA PHE A 49 6.32 3.27 7.06
C PHE A 49 7.12 4.37 6.35
N GLY A 50 7.08 5.60 6.87
CA GLY A 50 7.67 6.77 6.25
C GLY A 50 6.92 7.23 5.00
N ALA A 51 7.58 8.09 4.23
CA ALA A 51 7.02 8.64 3.00
C ALA A 51 7.35 7.76 1.79
N THR A 52 6.31 7.34 1.06
CA THR A 52 6.49 6.88 -0.31
C THR A 52 6.86 8.10 -1.16
N ARG A 53 7.83 7.97 -2.07
CA ARG A 53 8.27 9.05 -2.95
C ARG A 53 7.83 8.82 -4.39
N ASN A 54 7.65 9.91 -5.12
CA ASN A 54 7.32 9.87 -6.53
C ASN A 54 8.49 9.27 -7.33
N PRO A 55 8.25 8.28 -8.22
CA PRO A 55 9.32 7.61 -8.95
C PRO A 55 10.02 8.50 -9.99
N TRP A 56 9.36 9.54 -10.49
CA TRP A 56 9.99 10.52 -11.40
C TRP A 56 10.85 11.57 -10.69
N SER A 57 10.56 11.85 -9.42
CA SER A 57 11.36 12.77 -8.62
C SER A 57 11.11 12.55 -7.13
N THR A 58 12.15 12.15 -6.41
CA THR A 58 12.05 11.84 -4.98
C THR A 58 11.80 13.07 -4.09
N ALA A 59 11.85 14.28 -4.66
CA ALA A 59 11.47 15.52 -4.00
C ALA A 59 9.95 15.75 -3.96
N HIS A 60 9.15 14.93 -4.65
CA HIS A 60 7.70 15.08 -4.71
C HIS A 60 6.96 13.89 -4.08
N THR A 61 5.73 14.14 -3.65
CA THR A 61 4.79 13.09 -3.22
C THR A 61 4.33 12.27 -4.44
N PRO A 62 4.15 10.93 -4.32
CA PRO A 62 3.49 10.12 -5.33
C PRO A 62 1.96 10.30 -5.30
N GLY A 63 1.44 11.11 -4.36
CA GLY A 63 0.01 11.23 -4.08
C GLY A 63 -0.50 10.12 -3.16
N GLY A 64 -1.82 9.96 -3.13
CA GLY A 64 -2.53 9.03 -2.26
C GLY A 64 -4.00 8.86 -2.68
N SER A 65 -4.76 7.99 -2.03
CA SER A 65 -4.37 7.17 -0.88
C SER A 65 -3.42 6.01 -1.21
N SER A 66 -3.46 5.53 -2.45
CA SER A 66 -2.77 4.32 -2.90
C SER A 66 -1.37 4.62 -3.50
N GLY A 67 -0.62 5.54 -2.91
CA GLY A 67 0.62 6.04 -3.50
C GLY A 67 1.74 5.01 -3.59
N GLY A 68 1.84 4.06 -2.64
CA GLY A 68 2.80 2.95 -2.76
C GLY A 68 2.46 2.00 -3.90
N SER A 69 1.18 1.77 -4.18
CA SER A 69 0.75 0.98 -5.34
C SER A 69 1.07 1.69 -6.65
N ALA A 70 0.80 3.00 -6.72
CA ALA A 70 1.12 3.80 -7.91
C ALA A 70 2.64 3.83 -8.17
N ALA A 71 3.43 4.12 -7.14
CA ALA A 71 4.89 4.21 -7.26
C ALA A 71 5.56 2.87 -7.58
N ALA A 72 4.98 1.74 -7.16
CA ALA A 72 5.53 0.41 -7.47
C ALA A 72 5.28 -0.04 -8.92
N VAL A 73 4.27 0.53 -9.58
CA VAL A 73 3.90 0.19 -10.97
C VAL A 73 4.58 1.11 -11.98
N ALA A 74 4.76 2.39 -11.62
CA ALA A 74 5.29 3.43 -12.50
C ALA A 74 6.80 3.36 -12.74
#